data_AF-A0A1G7Y4Z7-F1
#
_entry.id   AF-A0A1G7Y4Z7-F1
#
_cell.length_a   1.000
_cell.length_b   1.000
_cell.length_c   1.000
_cell.angle_alpha   90.00
_cell.angle_beta   90.00
_cell.angle_gamma   90.00
#
_symmetry.space_group_name_H-M   'P 1'
#
loop_
_entity.id
_entity.type
_entity.pdbx_description
1 polymer ?
#
loop_
_entity_poly.entity_id
_entity_poly.type
_entity_poly.pdbx_seq_one_letter_code
_entity_poly.pdbx_strand_id
1 'polypeptide(L)'
;MAINAERGGRLKSAISLLGAEVKDASVNSCKEHIKRGLIDAVAGMFAGEYVDSTIAHGRKDSSAVRITTAFKRLIFAEYKTLKKPSSYASALNISTPYLNEAVKEISGQTVSYWIQNMIMFEAKRLLIYTDKTIKAIAYELGYADYVYFSKMFIGMVKMSPGAFRKKYR
;
A
#
# COMPACT_ATOMS: atom_id res chain seq x y z
N MET A 1 7.12 7.71 -15.64
CA MET A 1 7.44 6.32 -15.28
C MET A 1 6.60 5.41 -16.17
N ALA A 2 7.16 4.96 -17.30
CA ALA A 2 6.45 4.08 -18.23
C ALA A 2 6.98 2.66 -18.01
N ILE A 3 6.10 1.75 -17.59
CA ILE A 3 6.35 0.31 -17.68
C ILE A 3 6.67 0.03 -19.14
N ASN A 4 7.83 -0.56 -19.43
CA ASN A 4 8.15 -0.96 -20.81
C ASN A 4 6.98 -1.83 -21.31
N ALA A 5 6.33 -1.41 -22.40
CA ALA A 5 5.09 -1.99 -22.90
C ALA A 5 5.21 -3.51 -23.12
N GLU A 6 6.42 -3.98 -23.47
CA GLU A 6 6.74 -5.39 -23.62
C GLU A 6 6.75 -6.15 -22.29
N ARG A 7 7.33 -5.55 -21.23
CA ARG A 7 7.37 -6.13 -19.87
C ARG A 7 5.98 -6.19 -19.24
N GLY A 8 5.17 -5.15 -19.40
CA GLY A 8 3.78 -5.13 -18.96
C GLY A 8 2.92 -6.19 -19.65
N GLY A 9 3.17 -6.44 -20.94
CA GLY A 9 2.53 -7.53 -21.69
C GLY A 9 2.86 -8.91 -21.14
N ARG A 10 4.14 -9.17 -20.83
CA ARG A 10 4.60 -10.46 -20.27
C ARG A 10 4.00 -10.73 -18.89
N LEU A 11 3.92 -9.71 -18.03
CA LEU A 11 3.31 -9.83 -16.70
C LEU A 11 1.81 -10.14 -16.78
N LYS A 12 1.09 -9.48 -17.70
CA LYS A 12 -0.34 -9.74 -17.92
C LYS A 12 -0.58 -11.19 -18.35
N SER A 13 0.26 -11.72 -19.25
CA SER A 13 0.18 -13.11 -19.68
C SER A 13 0.47 -14.09 -18.54
N ALA A 14 1.49 -13.83 -17.71
CA ALA A 14 1.83 -14.69 -16.58
C ALA A 14 0.72 -14.73 -15.51
N ILE A 15 0.12 -13.57 -15.19
CA ILE A 15 -1.02 -13.48 -14.27
C ILE A 15 -2.26 -14.20 -14.84
N SER A 16 -2.52 -14.08 -16.15
CA SER A 16 -3.63 -14.77 -16.80
C SER A 16 -3.49 -16.29 -16.77
N LEU A 17 -2.28 -16.81 -16.96
CA LEU A 17 -1.99 -18.25 -16.89
C LEU A 17 -2.12 -18.79 -15.47
N LEU A 18 -1.63 -18.04 -14.48
CA LEU A 18 -1.80 -18.39 -13.06
C LEU A 18 -3.29 -18.42 -12.68
N GLY A 19 -4.08 -17.48 -13.17
CA GLY A 19 -5.53 -17.44 -12.94
C GLY A 19 -6.30 -18.61 -13.58
N ALA A 20 -5.80 -19.19 -14.67
CA ALA A 20 -6.39 -20.38 -15.29
C ALA A 20 -6.07 -21.65 -14.48
N GLU A 21 -4.83 -21.80 -14.01
CA GLU A 21 -4.38 -22.98 -13.28
C GLU A 21 -4.94 -23.06 -11.84
N VAL A 22 -5.25 -21.92 -11.22
CA VAL A 22 -5.89 -21.86 -9.89
C VAL A 22 -7.37 -22.25 -9.93
N LYS A 23 -8.05 -22.08 -11.07
CA LYS A 23 -9.46 -22.45 -11.24
C LYS A 23 -9.68 -23.94 -11.49
N ASP A 24 -8.62 -24.68 -11.84
CA ASP A 24 -8.67 -26.12 -12.00
C ASP A 24 -8.50 -26.80 -10.64
N ALA A 25 -9.60 -27.36 -10.13
CA ALA A 25 -9.68 -27.98 -8.80
C ALA A 25 -9.14 -29.42 -8.75
N SER A 26 -8.63 -29.98 -9.86
CA SER A 26 -8.04 -31.32 -9.84
C SER A 26 -6.67 -31.28 -9.16
N VAL A 27 -6.50 -32.08 -8.09
CA VAL A 27 -5.23 -32.18 -7.35
C VAL A 27 -4.38 -33.29 -7.95
N ASN A 28 -3.41 -32.90 -8.79
CA ASN A 28 -2.33 -33.79 -9.25
C ASN A 28 -0.98 -33.18 -8.85
N SER A 29 -0.04 -34.01 -8.37
CA SER A 29 1.30 -33.57 -7.92
C SER A 29 2.01 -32.66 -8.94
N CYS A 30 1.87 -32.97 -10.24
CA CYS A 30 2.41 -32.17 -11.33
C CYS A 30 1.78 -30.75 -11.41
N LYS A 31 0.47 -30.61 -11.17
CA LYS A 31 -0.21 -29.30 -11.16
C LYS A 31 0.25 -28.42 -9.99
N GLU A 32 0.55 -29.01 -8.84
CA GLU A 32 1.12 -28.27 -7.70
C GLU A 32 2.55 -27.76 -7.95
N HIS A 33 3.35 -28.51 -8.72
CA HIS A 33 4.65 -28.04 -9.19
C HIS A 33 4.50 -26.90 -10.22
N ILE A 34 3.54 -27.01 -11.14
CA ILE A 34 3.24 -25.97 -12.14
C ILE A 34 2.78 -24.68 -11.45
N LYS A 35 1.88 -24.76 -10.46
CA LYS A 35 1.43 -23.59 -9.68
C LYS A 35 2.59 -22.91 -8.96
N ARG A 36 3.46 -23.66 -8.29
CA ARG A 36 4.66 -23.10 -7.63
C ARG A 36 5.61 -22.45 -8.63
N GLY A 37 5.90 -23.13 -9.75
CA GLY A 37 6.75 -22.57 -10.81
C GLY A 37 6.19 -21.28 -11.42
N LEU A 38 4.86 -21.18 -11.57
CA LEU A 38 4.20 -19.96 -12.04
C LEU A 38 4.26 -18.84 -10.99
N ILE A 39 4.07 -19.15 -9.71
CA ILE A 39 4.24 -18.20 -8.61
C ILE A 39 5.68 -17.67 -8.59
N ASP A 40 6.67 -18.56 -8.69
CA ASP A 40 8.09 -18.20 -8.68
C ASP A 40 8.47 -17.38 -9.91
N ALA A 41 7.91 -17.69 -11.09
CA ALA A 41 8.13 -16.91 -12.31
C ALA A 41 7.52 -15.51 -12.21
N VAL A 42 6.28 -15.38 -11.69
CA VAL A 42 5.64 -14.08 -11.47
C VAL A 42 6.41 -13.30 -10.42
N ALA A 43 6.76 -13.91 -9.28
CA ALA A 43 7.55 -13.29 -8.23
C ALA A 43 8.94 -12.86 -8.73
N GLY A 44 9.59 -13.67 -9.57
CA GLY A 44 10.87 -13.36 -10.20
C GLY A 44 10.79 -12.24 -11.23
N MET A 45 9.70 -12.14 -12.00
CA MET A 45 9.46 -11.02 -12.92
C MET A 45 9.23 -9.71 -12.14
N PHE A 46 8.48 -9.77 -11.04
CA PHE A 46 8.33 -8.64 -10.13
C PHE A 46 9.64 -8.30 -9.42
N ALA A 47 10.40 -9.29 -8.95
CA ALA A 47 11.67 -9.09 -8.26
C ALA A 47 12.74 -8.57 -9.21
N GLY A 48 12.78 -9.00 -10.48
CA GLY A 48 13.65 -8.45 -11.50
C GLY A 48 13.34 -6.97 -11.77
N GLU A 49 12.06 -6.61 -11.86
CA GLU A 49 11.62 -5.21 -11.95
C GLU A 49 11.99 -4.44 -10.67
N TYR A 50 11.84 -5.06 -9.49
CA TYR A 50 12.14 -4.45 -8.19
C TYR A 50 13.64 -4.24 -7.99
N VAL A 51 14.46 -5.20 -8.41
CA VAL A 51 15.92 -5.19 -8.30
C VAL A 51 16.51 -4.20 -9.30
N ASP A 52 16.05 -4.16 -10.55
CA ASP A 52 16.43 -3.12 -11.52
C ASP A 52 16.06 -1.71 -11.00
N SER A 53 14.89 -1.57 -10.36
CA SER A 53 14.47 -0.30 -9.72
C SER A 53 15.37 0.11 -8.55
N THR A 54 15.91 -0.85 -7.80
CA THR A 54 16.82 -0.59 -6.67
C THR A 54 18.29 -0.40 -7.08
N ILE A 55 18.75 -1.03 -8.16
CA ILE A 55 20.14 -0.99 -8.62
C ILE A 55 20.40 0.23 -9.54
N ALA A 56 19.39 0.75 -10.23
CA ALA A 56 19.51 1.95 -11.07
C ALA A 56 19.81 3.25 -10.28
N HIS A 57 19.70 3.26 -8.95
CA HIS A 57 19.96 4.43 -8.08
C HIS A 57 21.38 4.44 -7.48
N GLY A 58 22.37 3.98 -8.26
CA GLY A 58 23.77 4.08 -7.88
C GLY A 58 24.22 5.52 -7.63
N ARG A 59 24.61 5.80 -6.37
CA ARG A 59 25.57 6.83 -5.90
C ARG A 59 25.10 8.22 -5.41
N LYS A 60 23.84 8.43 -5.00
CA LYS A 60 23.50 9.59 -4.11
C LYS A 60 22.46 9.34 -3.00
N ASP A 61 21.95 8.12 -2.84
CA ASP A 61 20.65 7.83 -2.21
C ASP A 61 20.64 7.15 -0.81
N SER A 62 21.69 7.30 0.02
CA SER A 62 21.75 6.50 1.27
C SER A 62 20.80 7.00 2.38
N SER A 63 20.67 8.31 2.57
CA SER A 63 19.89 8.85 3.70
C SER A 63 18.38 8.87 3.44
N ALA A 64 17.95 9.39 2.28
CA ALA A 64 16.54 9.52 1.93
C ALA A 64 15.84 8.16 1.84
N VAL A 65 16.51 7.14 1.27
CA VAL A 65 16.00 5.76 1.24
C VAL A 65 15.88 5.17 2.65
N ARG A 66 16.89 5.35 3.50
CA ARG A 66 16.86 4.87 4.90
C ARG A 66 15.74 5.52 5.69
N ILE A 67 15.58 6.85 5.59
CA ILE A 67 14.52 7.61 6.25
C ILE A 67 13.16 7.16 5.75
N THR A 68 12.97 7.06 4.43
CA THR A 68 11.69 6.63 3.84
C THR A 68 11.35 5.20 4.25
N THR A 69 12.33 4.31 4.33
CA THR A 69 12.14 2.94 4.80
C THR A 69 11.75 2.89 6.27
N ALA A 70 12.41 3.67 7.11
CA ALA A 70 12.07 3.79 8.54
C ALA A 70 10.67 4.37 8.74
N PHE A 71 10.32 5.43 7.99
CA PHE A 71 8.99 6.02 7.98
C PHE A 71 7.91 5.01 7.56
N LYS A 72 8.14 4.25 6.48
CA LYS A 72 7.20 3.21 6.03
C LYS A 72 6.98 2.13 7.08
N ARG A 73 8.01 1.72 7.83
CA ARG A 73 7.84 0.78 8.94
C ARG A 73 7.00 1.40 10.06
N LEU A 74 7.31 2.65 10.42
CA LEU A 74 6.64 3.36 11.50
C LEU A 74 5.16 3.63 11.20
N ILE A 75 4.81 4.01 9.97
CA ILE A 75 3.41 4.21 9.58
C ILE A 75 2.60 2.92 9.67
N PHE A 76 3.15 1.76 9.28
CA PHE A 76 2.42 0.50 9.41
C PHE A 76 2.16 0.12 10.89
N ALA A 77 3.07 0.47 11.79
CA ALA A 77 2.91 0.23 13.22
C ALA A 77 1.96 1.23 13.89
N GLU A 78 2.08 2.51 13.56
CA GLU A 78 1.55 3.62 14.37
C GLU A 78 0.53 4.50 13.64
N TYR A 79 0.04 4.11 12.46
CA TYR A 79 -0.94 4.94 11.73
C TYR A 79 -2.22 5.24 12.52
N LYS A 80 -2.59 4.42 13.52
CA LYS A 80 -3.77 4.63 14.37
C LYS A 80 -3.56 5.72 15.41
N THR A 81 -2.35 5.86 15.93
CA THR A 81 -1.98 6.77 17.03
C THR A 81 -1.39 8.07 16.48
N LEU A 82 -0.46 7.98 15.53
CA LEU A 82 0.26 9.12 14.96
C LEU A 82 -0.44 9.60 13.69
N LYS A 83 -1.02 10.80 13.76
CA LYS A 83 -1.81 11.41 12.68
C LYS A 83 -1.15 12.61 12.00
N LYS A 84 -0.02 13.08 12.53
CA LYS A 84 0.65 14.29 12.06
C LYS A 84 2.07 13.97 11.59
N PRO A 85 2.55 14.54 10.47
CA PRO A 85 3.92 14.37 10.00
C PRO A 85 4.97 14.69 11.07
N SER A 86 4.72 15.69 11.91
CA SER A 86 5.62 16.06 13.01
C SER A 86 5.82 14.93 14.02
N SER A 87 4.78 14.16 14.32
CA SER A 87 4.89 13.03 15.23
C SER A 87 5.78 11.92 14.69
N TYR A 88 5.73 11.65 13.38
CA TYR A 88 6.64 10.71 12.72
C TYR A 88 8.07 11.24 12.68
N ALA A 89 8.25 12.53 12.44
CA ALA A 89 9.57 13.14 12.43
C ALA A 89 10.23 13.08 13.82
N SER A 90 9.47 13.40 14.88
CA SER A 90 9.92 13.26 16.26
C SER A 90 10.29 11.81 16.61
N ALA A 91 9.46 10.83 16.24
CA ALA A 91 9.75 9.42 16.47
C ALA A 91 11.00 8.91 15.72
N LEU A 92 11.35 9.55 14.61
CA LEU A 92 12.56 9.26 13.83
C LEU A 92 13.75 10.15 14.21
N ASN A 93 13.62 11.02 15.22
CA ASN A 93 14.64 11.99 15.65
C ASN A 93 15.14 12.90 14.51
N ILE A 94 14.23 13.35 13.65
CA ILE A 94 14.53 14.27 12.54
C ILE A 94 13.52 15.42 12.47
N SER A 95 13.82 16.44 11.67
CA SER A 95 12.90 17.55 11.45
C SER A 95 11.76 17.15 10.50
N THR A 96 10.57 17.71 10.72
CA THR A 96 9.40 17.51 9.85
C THR A 96 9.66 17.88 8.38
N PRO A 97 10.36 18.99 8.07
CA PRO A 97 10.73 19.31 6.70
C PRO A 97 11.64 18.25 6.07
N TYR A 98 12.64 17.78 6.80
CA TYR A 98 13.58 16.78 6.29
C TYR A 98 12.91 15.43 6.02
N LEU A 99 11.99 15.01 6.90
CA LEU A 99 11.17 13.82 6.66
C LEU A 99 10.31 13.98 5.40
N ASN A 100 9.66 15.13 5.21
CA ASN A 100 8.85 15.37 4.02
C ASN A 100 9.68 15.39 2.74
N GLU A 101 10.85 16.01 2.78
CA GLU A 101 11.78 16.05 1.65
C GLU A 101 12.23 14.65 1.27
N ALA A 102 12.77 13.87 2.21
CA ALA A 102 13.22 12.50 1.97
C ALA A 102 12.09 11.59 1.43
N VAL A 103 10.89 11.67 2.03
CA VAL A 103 9.76 10.85 1.58
C VAL A 103 9.26 11.29 0.21
N LYS A 104 9.23 12.59 -0.07
CA LYS A 104 8.78 13.12 -1.36
C LYS A 104 9.78 12.84 -2.47
N GLU A 105 11.08 12.90 -2.18
CA GLU A 105 12.15 12.52 -3.10
C GLU A 105 12.00 11.06 -3.57
N ILE A 106 11.81 10.14 -2.63
CA ILE A 106 11.71 8.71 -2.95
C ILE A 106 10.33 8.30 -3.49
N SER A 107 9.24 8.89 -3.00
CA SER A 107 7.88 8.44 -3.32
C SER A 107 7.06 9.36 -4.21
N GLY A 108 7.53 10.58 -4.48
CA GLY A 108 6.78 11.63 -5.16
C GLY A 108 5.63 12.22 -4.34
N GLN A 109 5.38 11.72 -3.12
CA GLN A 109 4.23 12.10 -2.29
C GLN A 109 4.67 12.58 -0.90
N THR A 110 3.82 13.40 -0.28
CA THR A 110 4.11 13.96 1.05
C THR A 110 3.83 12.95 2.17
N VAL A 111 4.40 13.18 3.34
CA VAL A 111 4.14 12.36 4.54
C VAL A 111 2.66 12.36 4.90
N SER A 112 2.01 13.53 4.84
CA SER A 112 0.57 13.66 5.07
C SER A 112 -0.25 12.78 4.13
N TYR A 113 0.12 12.73 2.85
CA TYR A 113 -0.54 11.86 1.87
C TYR A 113 -0.42 10.40 2.28
N TRP A 114 0.78 9.94 2.67
CA TRP A 114 0.98 8.56 3.11
C TRP A 114 0.14 8.22 4.34
N ILE A 115 0.10 9.08 5.36
CA ILE A 115 -0.71 8.91 6.57
C ILE A 115 -2.19 8.73 6.21
N GLN A 116 -2.72 9.66 5.41
CA GLN A 116 -4.13 9.64 5.04
C GLN A 116 -4.48 8.43 4.17
N ASN A 117 -3.60 8.04 3.22
CA ASN A 117 -3.82 6.85 2.39
C ASN A 117 -3.78 5.55 3.19
N MET A 118 -2.86 5.42 4.15
CA MET A 118 -2.80 4.22 5.00
C MET A 118 -4.09 4.07 5.82
N ILE A 119 -4.56 5.16 6.41
CA ILE A 119 -5.83 5.20 7.14
C ILE A 119 -7.00 4.85 6.23
N MET A 120 -6.99 5.38 5.00
CA MET A 120 -8.08 5.17 4.07
C MET A 120 -8.12 3.76 3.49
N PHE A 121 -6.96 3.16 3.27
CA PHE A 121 -6.82 1.75 2.94
C PHE A 121 -7.43 0.88 4.04
N GLU A 122 -7.06 1.13 5.29
CA GLU A 122 -7.59 0.38 6.43
C GLU A 122 -9.11 0.59 6.62
N ALA A 123 -9.59 1.82 6.44
CA ALA A 123 -11.02 2.13 6.49
C ALA A 123 -11.82 1.31 5.47
N LYS A 124 -11.34 1.23 4.22
CA LYS A 124 -11.98 0.42 3.18
C LYS A 124 -12.02 -1.06 3.55
N ARG A 125 -10.91 -1.58 4.09
CA ARG A 125 -10.82 -2.96 4.58
C ARG A 125 -11.88 -3.23 5.66
N LEU A 126 -11.96 -2.38 6.69
CA LEU A 126 -12.93 -2.52 7.77
C LEU A 126 -14.38 -2.40 7.27
N LEU A 127 -14.65 -1.53 6.29
CA LEU A 127 -15.99 -1.37 5.74
C LEU A 127 -16.50 -2.61 4.98
N ILE A 128 -15.60 -3.34 4.31
CA ILE A 128 -15.92 -4.53 3.51
C ILE A 128 -16.01 -5.78 4.41
N TYR A 129 -15.01 -5.97 5.27
CA TYR A 129 -14.83 -7.23 6.00
C TYR A 129 -15.43 -7.24 7.40
N THR A 130 -16.07 -6.15 7.86
CA THR A 130 -16.67 -6.09 9.20
C THR A 130 -18.05 -5.43 9.20
N ASP A 131 -18.86 -5.80 10.19
CA ASP A 131 -20.16 -5.18 10.47
C ASP A 131 -20.08 -3.93 11.36
N LYS A 132 -18.86 -3.47 11.69
CA LYS A 132 -18.68 -2.31 12.58
C LYS A 132 -19.39 -1.08 12.02
N THR A 133 -19.98 -0.28 12.90
CA THR A 133 -20.59 1.00 12.48
C THR A 133 -19.51 1.95 11.97
N ILE A 134 -19.85 2.91 11.10
CA ILE A 134 -18.90 3.92 10.60
C ILE A 134 -18.26 4.67 11.78
N LYS A 135 -19.04 4.93 12.83
CA LYS A 135 -18.58 5.53 14.09
C LYS A 135 -17.52 4.66 14.77
N ALA A 136 -17.77 3.36 14.93
CA ALA A 136 -16.80 2.43 15.52
C ALA A 136 -15.50 2.32 14.69
N ILE A 137 -15.62 2.31 13.35
CA ILE A 137 -14.45 2.31 12.46
C ILE A 137 -13.61 3.57 12.63
N ALA A 138 -14.25 4.75 12.72
CA ALA A 138 -13.54 6.00 12.96
C ALA A 138 -12.74 5.97 14.28
N TYR A 139 -13.36 5.49 15.36
CA TYR A 139 -12.68 5.35 16.66
C TYR A 139 -11.54 4.34 16.62
N GLU A 140 -11.73 3.19 15.97
CA GLU A 140 -10.67 2.18 15.81
C GLU A 140 -9.48 2.69 14.99
N LEU A 141 -9.76 3.60 14.05
CA LEU A 141 -8.74 4.31 13.29
C LEU A 141 -8.17 5.50 14.07
N GLY A 142 -8.50 5.71 15.35
CA GLY A 142 -7.95 6.79 16.17
C GLY A 142 -8.53 8.18 15.91
N TYR A 143 -9.73 8.26 15.33
CA TYR A 143 -10.46 9.52 15.19
C TYR A 143 -11.54 9.63 16.27
N ALA A 144 -11.45 10.67 17.10
CA ALA A 144 -12.46 10.98 18.10
C ALA A 144 -13.78 11.48 17.47
N ASP A 145 -13.69 12.16 16.33
CA ASP A 145 -14.82 12.69 15.58
C ASP A 145 -15.04 11.89 14.28
N TYR A 146 -16.13 11.12 14.24
CA TYR A 146 -16.53 10.35 13.07
C TYR A 146 -16.99 11.24 11.89
N VAL A 147 -17.47 12.46 12.16
CA VAL A 147 -17.89 13.42 11.14
C VAL A 147 -16.67 13.90 10.37
N TYR A 148 -15.60 14.27 11.08
CA TYR A 148 -14.32 14.59 10.47
C TYR A 148 -13.78 13.43 9.61
N PHE A 149 -13.77 12.21 10.16
CA PHE A 149 -13.36 11.02 9.42
C PHE A 149 -14.20 10.82 8.13
N SER A 150 -15.52 10.97 8.22
CA SER A 150 -16.42 10.79 7.08
C SER A 150 -16.18 11.83 5.98
N LYS A 151 -15.94 13.10 6.35
CA LYS A 151 -15.55 14.16 5.40
C LYS A 151 -14.25 13.83 4.70
N MET A 152 -13.24 13.38 5.45
CA MET A 152 -11.95 12.95 4.89
C MET A 152 -12.11 11.75 3.95
N PHE A 153 -12.92 10.75 4.32
CA PHE A 153 -13.23 9.58 3.49
C PHE A 153 -13.87 10.00 2.16
N ILE A 154 -14.87 10.88 2.19
CA ILE A 154 -15.51 11.40 0.98
C ILE A 154 -14.50 12.18 0.11
N GLY A 155 -13.66 13.02 0.73
CA GLY A 155 -12.64 13.79 0.02
C GLY A 155 -11.67 12.90 -0.78
N MET A 156 -11.24 11.78 -0.21
CA MET A 156 -10.27 10.86 -0.81
C MET A 156 -10.89 9.79 -1.70
N VAL A 157 -12.00 9.19 -1.28
CA VAL A 157 -12.63 8.04 -1.97
C VAL A 157 -13.73 8.48 -2.92
N LYS A 158 -14.15 9.74 -2.86
CA LYS A 158 -15.22 10.34 -3.68
C LYS A 158 -16.60 9.70 -3.48
N MET A 159 -16.79 8.97 -2.38
CA MET A 159 -18.08 8.40 -1.96
C MET A 159 -18.13 8.31 -0.44
N SER A 160 -19.33 8.24 0.14
CA SER A 160 -19.49 8.09 1.59
C SER A 160 -19.08 6.69 2.07
N PRO A 161 -18.66 6.52 3.33
CA PRO A 161 -18.35 5.19 3.88
C PRO A 161 -19.51 4.20 3.76
N GLY A 162 -20.74 4.67 3.96
CA GLY A 162 -21.95 3.85 3.81
C GLY A 162 -22.22 3.44 2.36
N ALA A 163 -22.07 4.36 1.40
CA ALA A 163 -22.18 4.04 -0.02
C ALA A 163 -21.08 3.07 -0.47
N PHE A 164 -19.86 3.25 0.02
CA PHE A 164 -18.74 2.33 -0.23
C PHE A 164 -19.07 0.92 0.26
N ARG A 165 -19.55 0.78 1.51
CA ARG A 165 -19.95 -0.52 2.05
C ARG A 165 -21.05 -1.18 1.20
N LYS A 166 -22.11 -0.45 0.83
CA LYS A 166 -23.20 -1.01 0.02
C LYS A 166 -22.75 -1.47 -1.36
N LYS A 167 -21.71 -0.83 -1.93
CA LYS A 167 -21.23 -1.11 -3.29
C LYS A 167 -20.25 -2.28 -3.36
N TYR A 168 -19.43 -2.46 -2.33
CA TYR A 168 -18.28 -3.39 -2.36
C TYR A 168 -18.39 -4.56 -1.39
N ARG A 169 -19.51 -4.69 -0.69
CA ARG A 169 -19.85 -5.83 0.16
C ARG A 169 -20.91 -6.66 -0.52
#